data_AF-A0A7D9L4C3-F1
#
_entry.id   AF-A0A7D9L4C3-F1
#
_cell.length_a   1.000
_cell.length_b   1.000
_cell.length_c   1.000
_cell.angle_alpha   90.00
_cell.angle_beta   90.00
_cell.angle_gamma   90.00
#
_symmetry.space_group_name_H-M   'P 1'
#
loop_
_entity.id
_entity.type
_entity.pdbx_description
1 polymer ?
#
loop_
_entity_poly.entity_id
_entity_poly.type
_entity_poly.pdbx_seq_one_letter_code
_entity_poly.pdbx_strand_id
1 'polypeptide(L)'
;AQIKPEIINELSDKKWQIRGEALQKVSGIFNEAKYVTPNLGDLPGALKARLGDSNKNLVMTTLNIITSLVKAMGPGSTKHVKPLVPAVISTLGDSKPQVRATAITCLNSWFDEIGLVPLIESEVISGALATENPNMRAEMFGWLEEKIPTQKKVPVEVNLIIPILYSCLESRSADVRKKAQGALPAFINLVGWDTMVKLTGKLKPASKSTVIGVLEKNRPQATSKSASNVAVQKSSSQTKAPEKPKASERTQEKSSAPKKSDDGSKKSKTAVASAASKTSAAKASSGKASDSEEDGPILVPNPNGRDSRIKAEKELKVLKWNFTTPLDEHIDQLKEQMSGCVSKAMLENMFNKDFKYHVIALAALTK
;
A
#
# COMPACT_ATOMS: atom_id res chain seq x y z
N ALA A 1 -20.47 -16.16 -31.23
CA ALA A 1 -19.72 -15.32 -30.27
C ALA A 1 -18.97 -14.26 -31.05
N GLN A 2 -19.06 -12.98 -30.68
CA GLN A 2 -18.33 -11.90 -31.39
C GLN A 2 -16.82 -11.94 -31.11
N ILE A 3 -16.40 -12.67 -30.07
CA ILE A 3 -14.99 -13.00 -29.81
C ILE A 3 -14.58 -14.12 -30.77
N LYS A 4 -13.82 -13.76 -31.80
CA LYS A 4 -13.29 -14.72 -32.78
C LYS A 4 -11.96 -15.33 -32.28
N PRO A 5 -11.60 -16.55 -32.72
CA PRO A 5 -10.33 -17.18 -32.35
C PRO A 5 -9.09 -16.33 -32.66
N GLU A 6 -9.13 -15.51 -33.70
CA GLU A 6 -8.03 -14.63 -34.08
C GLU A 6 -7.74 -13.60 -32.98
N ILE A 7 -8.76 -13.04 -32.33
CA ILE A 7 -8.59 -12.09 -31.21
C ILE A 7 -7.89 -12.78 -30.03
N ILE A 8 -8.23 -14.05 -29.76
CA ILE A 8 -7.59 -14.82 -28.68
C ILE A 8 -6.10 -15.05 -28.97
N ASN A 9 -5.76 -15.33 -30.24
CA ASN A 9 -4.37 -15.47 -30.67
C ASN A 9 -3.60 -14.15 -30.58
N GLU A 10 -4.19 -13.04 -31.05
CA GLU A 10 -3.59 -11.70 -30.97
C GLU A 10 -3.36 -11.26 -29.52
N LEU A 11 -4.27 -11.59 -28.60
CA LEU A 11 -4.08 -11.32 -27.18
C LEU A 11 -2.82 -11.99 -26.66
N SER A 12 -2.41 -13.13 -27.20
CA SER A 12 -1.24 -13.91 -26.76
C SER A 12 0.03 -13.60 -27.55
N ASP A 13 0.02 -12.59 -28.42
CA ASP A 13 1.17 -12.23 -29.26
C ASP A 13 2.37 -11.75 -28.42
N LYS A 14 3.58 -11.99 -28.94
CA LYS A 14 4.84 -11.54 -28.30
C LYS A 14 4.95 -10.00 -28.29
N LYS A 15 4.43 -9.32 -29.32
CA LYS A 15 4.43 -7.85 -29.44
C LYS A 15 3.29 -7.26 -28.61
N TRP A 16 3.63 -6.41 -27.65
CA TRP A 16 2.63 -5.80 -26.76
C TRP A 16 1.65 -4.89 -27.50
N GLN A 17 2.04 -4.31 -28.64
CA GLN A 17 1.17 -3.49 -29.49
C GLN A 17 0.02 -4.32 -30.05
N ILE A 18 0.30 -5.53 -30.56
CA ILE A 18 -0.71 -6.45 -31.09
C ILE A 18 -1.67 -6.87 -29.96
N ARG A 19 -1.13 -7.19 -28.77
CA ARG A 19 -1.96 -7.46 -27.59
C ARG A 19 -2.86 -6.26 -27.22
N GLY A 20 -2.30 -5.06 -27.31
CA GLY A 20 -3.01 -3.81 -27.05
C GLY A 20 -4.16 -3.57 -28.03
N GLU A 21 -3.93 -3.75 -29.32
CA GLU A 21 -4.95 -3.67 -30.36
C GLU A 21 -6.06 -4.71 -30.15
N ALA A 22 -5.69 -5.94 -29.80
CA ALA A 22 -6.66 -6.99 -29.48
C ALA A 22 -7.52 -6.63 -28.26
N LEU A 23 -6.92 -6.06 -27.20
CA LEU A 23 -7.66 -5.54 -26.04
C LEU A 23 -8.62 -4.41 -26.45
N GLN A 24 -8.23 -3.52 -27.36
CA GLN A 24 -9.14 -2.49 -27.88
C GLN A 24 -10.32 -3.08 -28.66
N LYS A 25 -10.09 -4.11 -29.48
CA LYS A 25 -11.16 -4.84 -30.17
C LYS A 25 -12.15 -5.46 -29.17
N VAL A 26 -11.63 -6.11 -28.12
CA VAL A 26 -12.46 -6.69 -27.04
C VAL A 26 -13.26 -5.61 -26.30
N SER A 27 -12.63 -4.47 -25.99
CA SER A 27 -13.30 -3.33 -25.35
C SER A 27 -14.44 -2.79 -26.22
N GLY A 28 -14.21 -2.61 -27.52
CA GLY A 28 -15.24 -2.17 -28.48
C GLY A 28 -16.46 -3.10 -28.50
N ILE A 29 -16.22 -4.42 -28.56
CA ILE A 29 -17.27 -5.44 -28.53
C ILE A 29 -18.15 -5.29 -27.28
N PHE A 30 -17.57 -5.06 -26.10
CA PHE A 30 -18.35 -4.91 -24.86
C PHE A 30 -19.04 -3.56 -24.71
N ASN A 31 -18.50 -2.50 -25.28
CA ASN A 31 -19.14 -1.18 -25.28
C ASN A 31 -20.40 -1.16 -26.18
N GLU A 32 -20.41 -1.94 -27.25
CA GLU A 32 -21.57 -2.09 -28.14
C GLU A 32 -22.61 -3.08 -27.59
N ALA A 33 -22.19 -4.02 -26.75
CA ALA A 33 -23.08 -5.04 -26.19
C ALA A 33 -23.88 -4.51 -24.99
N LYS A 34 -25.20 -4.34 -25.16
CA LYS A 34 -26.11 -4.00 -24.06
C LYS A 34 -26.19 -5.10 -22.98
N TYR A 35 -25.99 -6.36 -23.37
CA TYR A 35 -25.99 -7.52 -22.49
C TYR A 35 -24.98 -8.55 -22.98
N VAL A 36 -24.22 -9.15 -22.06
CA VAL A 36 -23.24 -10.20 -22.36
C VAL A 36 -23.67 -11.50 -21.69
N THR A 37 -23.76 -12.58 -22.46
CA THR A 37 -24.08 -13.90 -21.90
C THR A 37 -22.89 -14.45 -21.10
N PRO A 38 -23.11 -15.27 -20.05
CA PRO A 38 -22.02 -15.87 -19.26
C PRO A 38 -21.09 -16.82 -20.05
N ASN A 39 -21.45 -17.21 -21.27
CA ASN A 39 -20.60 -18.05 -22.11
C ASN A 39 -19.59 -17.20 -22.89
N LEU A 40 -18.35 -17.13 -22.38
CA LEU A 40 -17.28 -16.32 -22.94
C LEU A 40 -16.24 -17.12 -23.76
N GLY A 41 -16.44 -18.44 -23.92
CA GLY A 41 -15.45 -19.32 -24.54
C GLY A 41 -14.08 -19.21 -23.84
N ASP A 42 -13.02 -19.03 -24.64
CA ASP A 42 -11.64 -18.97 -24.15
C ASP A 42 -11.21 -17.57 -23.64
N LEU A 43 -12.09 -16.57 -23.74
CA LEU A 43 -11.77 -15.20 -23.36
C LEU A 43 -11.32 -15.06 -21.88
N PRO A 44 -11.94 -15.73 -20.88
CA PRO A 44 -11.49 -15.61 -19.50
C PRO A 44 -10.04 -16.04 -19.32
N GLY A 45 -9.61 -17.11 -20.01
CA GLY A 45 -8.22 -17.56 -20.00
C GLY A 45 -7.29 -16.54 -20.64
N ALA A 46 -7.69 -15.95 -21.77
CA ALA A 46 -6.91 -14.94 -22.46
C ALA A 46 -6.77 -13.65 -21.62
N LEU A 47 -7.85 -13.16 -21.00
CA LEU A 47 -7.83 -11.98 -20.13
C LEU A 47 -7.01 -12.23 -18.86
N LYS A 48 -7.14 -13.42 -18.25
CA LYS A 48 -6.31 -13.83 -17.10
C LYS A 48 -4.82 -13.69 -17.41
N ALA A 49 -4.38 -14.11 -18.60
CA ALA A 49 -2.98 -13.99 -19.01
C ALA A 49 -2.52 -12.52 -19.14
N ARG A 50 -3.42 -11.60 -19.54
CA ARG A 50 -3.12 -10.17 -19.66
C ARG A 50 -3.08 -9.43 -18.32
N LEU A 51 -3.68 -9.97 -17.27
CA LEU A 51 -3.53 -9.42 -15.91
C LEU A 51 -2.09 -9.58 -15.37
N GLY A 52 -1.30 -10.49 -15.93
CA GLY A 52 0.12 -10.68 -15.65
C GLY A 52 1.05 -10.02 -16.67
N ASP A 53 0.56 -9.11 -17.52
CA ASP A 53 1.37 -8.50 -18.58
C ASP A 53 2.54 -7.67 -18.03
N SER A 54 3.68 -7.70 -18.72
CA SER A 54 4.83 -6.87 -18.39
C SER A 54 4.53 -5.38 -18.62
N ASN A 55 3.66 -5.07 -19.58
CA ASN A 55 3.18 -3.71 -19.81
C ASN A 55 1.98 -3.40 -18.89
N LYS A 56 2.22 -2.56 -17.87
CA LYS A 56 1.20 -2.18 -16.87
C LYS A 56 0.03 -1.39 -17.45
N ASN A 57 0.18 -0.73 -18.59
CA ASN A 57 -0.94 -0.12 -19.28
C ASN A 57 -1.92 -1.18 -19.78
N LEU A 58 -1.40 -2.30 -20.32
CA LEU A 58 -2.24 -3.43 -20.75
C LEU A 58 -2.92 -4.13 -19.57
N VAL A 59 -2.25 -4.23 -18.42
CA VAL A 59 -2.87 -4.73 -17.18
C VAL A 59 -4.06 -3.85 -16.78
N MET A 60 -3.90 -2.53 -16.75
CA MET A 60 -4.99 -1.60 -16.42
C MET A 60 -6.13 -1.65 -17.46
N THR A 61 -5.81 -1.70 -18.76
CA THR A 61 -6.81 -1.88 -19.82
C THR A 61 -7.58 -3.19 -19.64
N THR A 62 -6.89 -4.27 -19.29
CA THR A 62 -7.52 -5.58 -19.02
C THR A 62 -8.44 -5.53 -17.81
N LEU A 63 -8.02 -4.88 -16.72
CA LEU A 63 -8.86 -4.68 -15.53
C LEU A 63 -10.14 -3.88 -15.86
N ASN A 64 -10.02 -2.83 -16.68
CA ASN A 64 -11.17 -2.05 -17.13
C ASN A 64 -12.11 -2.87 -18.02
N ILE A 65 -11.57 -3.69 -18.93
CA ILE A 65 -12.36 -4.62 -19.76
C ILE A 65 -13.12 -5.60 -18.87
N ILE A 66 -12.46 -6.21 -17.87
CA ILE A 66 -13.12 -7.13 -16.93
C ILE A 66 -14.20 -6.39 -16.13
N THR A 67 -13.96 -5.14 -15.74
CA THR A 67 -14.95 -4.31 -15.03
C THR A 67 -16.21 -4.11 -15.88
N SER A 68 -16.05 -3.70 -17.14
CA SER A 68 -17.19 -3.54 -18.07
C SER A 68 -17.90 -4.85 -18.33
N LEU A 69 -17.14 -5.93 -18.51
CA LEU A 69 -17.66 -7.28 -18.73
C LEU A 69 -18.53 -7.76 -17.55
N VAL A 70 -18.06 -7.58 -16.31
CA VAL A 70 -18.80 -7.97 -15.10
C VAL A 70 -20.11 -7.20 -15.02
N LYS A 71 -20.08 -5.87 -15.21
CA LYS A 71 -21.28 -5.02 -15.24
C LYS A 71 -22.26 -5.42 -16.34
N ALA A 72 -21.78 -5.78 -17.53
CA ALA A 72 -22.62 -6.18 -18.64
C ALA A 72 -23.24 -7.58 -18.49
N MET A 73 -22.61 -8.48 -17.72
CA MET A 73 -23.14 -9.81 -17.40
C MET A 73 -24.04 -9.83 -16.16
N GLY A 74 -23.85 -8.87 -15.24
CA GLY A 74 -24.51 -8.81 -13.95
C GLY A 74 -24.28 -10.09 -13.12
N PRO A 75 -25.33 -10.69 -12.53
CA PRO A 75 -25.22 -11.92 -11.73
C PRO A 75 -24.62 -13.11 -12.49
N GLY A 76 -24.70 -13.13 -13.82
CA GLY A 76 -24.08 -14.16 -14.65
C GLY A 76 -22.55 -14.22 -14.53
N SER A 77 -21.93 -13.16 -14.00
CA SER A 77 -20.49 -13.08 -13.74
C SER A 77 -20.01 -14.11 -12.71
N THR A 78 -20.87 -14.64 -11.82
CA THR A 78 -20.48 -15.66 -10.82
C THR A 78 -19.73 -16.85 -11.43
N LYS A 79 -20.06 -17.24 -12.67
CA LYS A 79 -19.38 -18.32 -13.40
C LYS A 79 -17.88 -18.09 -13.60
N HIS A 80 -17.44 -16.83 -13.58
CA HIS A 80 -16.07 -16.41 -13.87
C HIS A 80 -15.27 -16.01 -12.63
N VAL A 81 -15.81 -16.22 -11.43
CA VAL A 81 -15.11 -15.91 -10.17
C VAL A 81 -13.79 -16.67 -10.05
N LYS A 82 -13.82 -18.01 -10.10
CA LYS A 82 -12.59 -18.83 -9.99
C LYS A 82 -11.58 -18.57 -11.13
N PRO A 83 -11.99 -18.43 -12.39
CA PRO A 83 -11.06 -18.12 -13.48
C PRO A 83 -10.36 -16.76 -13.37
N LEU A 84 -11.07 -15.70 -13.00
CA LEU A 84 -10.58 -14.32 -13.14
C LEU A 84 -10.21 -13.65 -11.81
N VAL A 85 -11.04 -13.80 -10.77
CA VAL A 85 -10.89 -13.01 -9.53
C VAL A 85 -9.53 -13.24 -8.84
N PRO A 86 -8.97 -14.46 -8.75
CA PRO A 86 -7.62 -14.63 -8.17
C PRO A 86 -6.55 -13.80 -8.89
N ALA A 87 -6.63 -13.71 -10.22
CA ALA A 87 -5.68 -12.91 -11.00
C ALA A 87 -5.93 -11.41 -10.82
N VAL A 88 -7.19 -10.97 -10.66
CA VAL A 88 -7.52 -9.58 -10.30
C VAL A 88 -6.97 -9.24 -8.90
N ILE A 89 -7.15 -10.10 -7.90
CA ILE A 89 -6.61 -9.86 -6.55
C ILE A 89 -5.07 -9.81 -6.59
N SER A 90 -4.43 -10.63 -7.42
CA SER A 90 -2.97 -10.60 -7.57
C SER A 90 -2.44 -9.25 -8.06
N THR A 91 -3.20 -8.47 -8.84
CA THR A 91 -2.75 -7.15 -9.32
C THR A 91 -2.83 -6.06 -8.24
N LEU A 92 -3.52 -6.32 -7.12
CA LEU A 92 -3.39 -5.51 -5.89
C LEU A 92 -1.96 -5.58 -5.30
N GLY A 93 -1.16 -6.56 -5.71
CA GLY A 93 0.24 -6.68 -5.32
C GLY A 93 1.20 -5.75 -6.10
N ASP A 94 0.71 -5.02 -7.10
CA ASP A 94 1.56 -4.22 -7.99
C ASP A 94 2.23 -3.05 -7.26
N SER A 95 3.46 -2.73 -7.66
CA SER A 95 4.21 -1.62 -7.07
C SER A 95 3.60 -0.26 -7.41
N LYS A 96 2.92 -0.13 -8.56
CA LYS A 96 2.29 1.12 -8.99
C LYS A 96 0.91 1.29 -8.32
N PRO A 97 0.70 2.36 -7.52
CA PRO A 97 -0.58 2.60 -6.86
C PRO A 97 -1.77 2.68 -7.82
N GLN A 98 -1.56 3.23 -9.02
CA GLN A 98 -2.61 3.33 -10.04
C GLN A 98 -3.12 1.97 -10.52
N VAL A 99 -2.23 0.96 -10.65
CA VAL A 99 -2.64 -0.40 -11.02
C VAL A 99 -3.49 -1.01 -9.91
N ARG A 100 -3.07 -0.84 -8.65
CA ARG A 100 -3.83 -1.31 -7.47
C ARG A 100 -5.20 -0.64 -7.37
N ALA A 101 -5.28 0.68 -7.57
CA ALA A 101 -6.54 1.41 -7.57
C ALA A 101 -7.49 0.92 -8.68
N THR A 102 -6.96 0.64 -9.88
CA THR A 102 -7.75 0.06 -10.97
C THR A 102 -8.26 -1.34 -10.63
N ALA A 103 -7.43 -2.14 -9.95
CA ALA A 103 -7.80 -3.48 -9.49
C ALA A 103 -8.87 -3.45 -8.39
N ILE A 104 -8.81 -2.51 -7.44
CA ILE A 104 -9.88 -2.28 -6.45
C ILE A 104 -11.19 -1.90 -7.14
N THR A 105 -11.16 -1.01 -8.15
CA THR A 105 -12.35 -0.68 -8.93
C THR A 105 -12.94 -1.90 -9.63
N CYS A 106 -12.08 -2.75 -10.21
CA CYS A 106 -12.51 -4.01 -10.81
C CYS A 106 -13.15 -4.94 -9.77
N LEU A 107 -12.50 -5.15 -8.62
CA LEU A 107 -13.03 -5.99 -7.53
C LEU A 107 -14.36 -5.45 -6.96
N ASN A 108 -14.51 -4.12 -6.87
CA ASN A 108 -15.78 -3.50 -6.49
C ASN A 108 -16.90 -3.86 -7.45
N SER A 109 -16.65 -3.89 -8.77
CA SER A 109 -17.71 -4.31 -9.72
C SER A 109 -18.17 -5.76 -9.50
N TRP A 110 -17.26 -6.67 -9.10
CA TRP A 110 -17.68 -8.02 -8.69
C TRP A 110 -18.56 -7.99 -7.45
N PHE A 111 -18.16 -7.23 -6.42
CA PHE A 111 -18.97 -7.10 -5.22
C PHE A 111 -20.34 -6.46 -5.50
N ASP A 112 -20.42 -5.45 -6.37
CA ASP A 112 -21.66 -4.77 -6.70
C ASP A 112 -22.64 -5.71 -7.44
N GLU A 113 -22.15 -6.56 -8.34
CA GLU A 113 -23.00 -7.45 -9.16
C GLU A 113 -23.36 -8.78 -8.47
N ILE A 114 -22.48 -9.34 -7.64
CA ILE A 114 -22.68 -10.69 -7.06
C ILE A 114 -22.51 -10.75 -5.53
N GLY A 115 -22.16 -9.64 -4.89
CA GLY A 115 -21.93 -9.57 -3.44
C GLY A 115 -20.65 -10.26 -2.98
N LEU A 116 -20.44 -10.28 -1.65
CA LEU A 116 -19.25 -10.89 -1.05
C LEU A 116 -19.33 -12.42 -0.94
N VAL A 117 -20.54 -12.97 -0.80
CA VAL A 117 -20.77 -14.39 -0.51
C VAL A 117 -20.08 -15.31 -1.54
N PRO A 118 -20.29 -15.16 -2.87
CA PRO A 118 -19.66 -16.07 -3.84
C PRO A 118 -18.13 -15.96 -3.89
N LEU A 119 -17.57 -14.80 -3.50
CA LEU A 119 -16.12 -14.58 -3.43
C LEU A 119 -15.50 -15.31 -2.23
N ILE A 120 -16.25 -15.46 -1.13
CA ILE A 120 -15.82 -16.22 0.04
C ILE A 120 -16.01 -17.73 -0.20
N GLU A 121 -17.17 -18.18 -0.69
CA GLU A 121 -17.46 -19.61 -0.95
C GLU A 121 -16.49 -20.23 -1.96
N SER A 122 -16.02 -19.45 -2.93
CA SER A 122 -15.08 -19.91 -3.94
C SER A 122 -13.63 -19.93 -3.47
N GLU A 123 -13.36 -19.53 -2.23
CA GLU A 123 -12.04 -19.45 -1.60
C GLU A 123 -11.01 -18.58 -2.35
N VAL A 124 -11.46 -17.76 -3.30
CA VAL A 124 -10.54 -16.94 -4.11
C VAL A 124 -9.85 -15.86 -3.26
N ILE A 125 -10.54 -15.33 -2.24
CA ILE A 125 -9.97 -14.35 -1.32
C ILE A 125 -8.96 -15.00 -0.37
N SER A 126 -9.32 -16.10 0.28
CA SER A 126 -8.41 -16.81 1.21
C SER A 126 -7.19 -17.37 0.48
N GLY A 127 -7.38 -17.96 -0.70
CA GLY A 127 -6.30 -18.45 -1.56
C GLY A 127 -5.35 -17.35 -2.01
N ALA A 128 -5.86 -16.17 -2.38
CA ALA A 128 -5.00 -15.03 -2.73
C ALA A 128 -4.23 -14.50 -1.51
N LEU A 129 -4.89 -14.31 -0.37
CA LEU A 129 -4.29 -13.82 0.88
C LEU A 129 -3.19 -14.75 1.44
N ALA A 130 -3.27 -16.05 1.14
CA ALA A 130 -2.24 -17.03 1.49
C ALA A 130 -0.90 -16.71 0.81
N THR A 131 -0.91 -16.00 -0.33
CA THR A 131 0.31 -15.52 -0.98
C THR A 131 0.90 -14.32 -0.22
N GLU A 132 2.20 -14.34 0.04
CA GLU A 132 2.89 -13.32 0.84
C GLU A 132 3.29 -12.09 0.01
N ASN A 133 2.31 -11.28 -0.39
CA ASN A 133 2.58 -9.97 -0.99
C ASN A 133 2.06 -8.84 -0.07
N PRO A 134 2.93 -7.97 0.47
CA PRO A 134 2.53 -6.91 1.39
C PRO A 134 1.53 -5.91 0.82
N ASN A 135 1.67 -5.51 -0.44
CA ASN A 135 0.74 -4.56 -1.08
C ASN A 135 -0.63 -5.22 -1.22
N MET A 136 -0.69 -6.44 -1.76
CA MET A 136 -1.94 -7.17 -1.93
C MET A 136 -2.64 -7.39 -0.59
N ARG A 137 -1.92 -7.84 0.45
CA ARG A 137 -2.50 -8.02 1.79
C ARG A 137 -3.06 -6.72 2.36
N ALA A 138 -2.34 -5.61 2.23
CA ALA A 138 -2.81 -4.30 2.72
C ALA A 138 -4.07 -3.83 1.99
N GLU A 139 -4.07 -3.86 0.65
CA GLU A 139 -5.24 -3.47 -0.16
C GLU A 139 -6.44 -4.40 0.12
N MET A 140 -6.20 -5.72 0.18
CA MET A 140 -7.27 -6.70 0.39
C MET A 140 -7.88 -6.59 1.78
N PHE A 141 -7.09 -6.40 2.85
CA PHE A 141 -7.64 -6.17 4.19
C PHE A 141 -8.31 -4.80 4.32
N GLY A 142 -7.80 -3.76 3.65
CA GLY A 142 -8.50 -2.48 3.58
C GLY A 142 -9.85 -2.58 2.87
N TRP A 143 -9.92 -3.36 1.80
CA TRP A 143 -11.18 -3.63 1.10
C TRP A 143 -12.15 -4.45 1.97
N LEU A 144 -11.66 -5.48 2.66
CA LEU A 144 -12.49 -6.29 3.57
C LEU A 144 -13.00 -5.50 4.78
N GLU A 145 -12.19 -4.57 5.31
CA GLU A 145 -12.60 -3.63 6.37
C GLU A 145 -13.84 -2.84 5.95
N GLU A 146 -13.91 -2.41 4.69
CA GLU A 146 -15.07 -1.67 4.15
C GLU A 146 -16.26 -2.59 3.80
N LYS A 147 -16.00 -3.77 3.21
CA LYS A 147 -17.07 -4.62 2.67
C LYS A 147 -17.71 -5.54 3.71
N ILE A 148 -16.96 -6.07 4.66
CA ILE A 148 -17.50 -7.00 5.66
C ILE A 148 -18.66 -6.40 6.48
N PRO A 149 -18.58 -5.15 6.99
CA PRO A 149 -19.67 -4.56 7.77
C PRO A 149 -21.00 -4.45 7.03
N THR A 150 -20.98 -4.49 5.69
CA THR A 150 -22.19 -4.46 4.87
C THR A 150 -22.91 -5.82 4.80
N GLN A 151 -22.31 -6.88 5.34
CA GLN A 151 -22.83 -8.24 5.28
C GLN A 151 -23.51 -8.62 6.60
N LYS A 152 -24.70 -9.24 6.51
CA LYS A 152 -25.41 -9.76 7.68
C LYS A 152 -24.92 -11.15 8.10
N LYS A 153 -24.55 -11.97 7.12
CA LYS A 153 -24.05 -13.34 7.27
C LYS A 153 -23.08 -13.62 6.12
N VAL A 154 -22.10 -14.48 6.37
CA VAL A 154 -21.16 -14.98 5.37
C VAL A 154 -20.99 -16.49 5.51
N PRO A 155 -20.50 -17.18 4.47
CA PRO A 155 -20.16 -18.60 4.51
C PRO A 155 -19.08 -18.92 5.55
N VAL A 156 -19.01 -20.19 5.98
CA VAL A 156 -18.04 -20.66 6.99
C VAL A 156 -16.59 -20.56 6.49
N GLU A 157 -16.38 -20.54 5.19
CA GLU A 157 -15.11 -20.38 4.49
C GLU A 157 -14.42 -19.05 4.84
N VAL A 158 -15.15 -18.05 5.38
CA VAL A 158 -14.54 -16.84 5.96
C VAL A 158 -13.52 -17.18 7.05
N ASN A 159 -13.70 -18.31 7.74
CA ASN A 159 -12.78 -18.79 8.77
C ASN A 159 -11.39 -19.17 8.21
N LEU A 160 -11.25 -19.34 6.90
CA LEU A 160 -9.96 -19.53 6.24
C LEU A 160 -9.14 -18.24 6.17
N ILE A 161 -9.79 -17.07 6.21
CA ILE A 161 -9.13 -15.77 6.16
C ILE A 161 -8.58 -15.37 7.54
N ILE A 162 -9.24 -15.80 8.62
CA ILE A 162 -8.93 -15.37 9.99
C ILE A 162 -7.49 -15.74 10.44
N PRO A 163 -6.95 -16.96 10.21
CA PRO A 163 -5.55 -17.26 10.52
C PRO A 163 -4.56 -16.38 9.74
N ILE A 164 -4.92 -16.00 8.50
CA ILE A 164 -4.09 -15.11 7.68
C ILE A 164 -4.15 -13.69 8.26
N LEU A 165 -5.33 -13.21 8.68
CA LEU A 165 -5.49 -11.94 9.39
C LEU A 165 -4.58 -11.88 10.62
N TYR A 166 -4.53 -12.95 11.43
CA TYR A 166 -3.64 -13.03 12.59
C TYR A 166 -2.17 -12.90 12.22
N SER A 167 -1.71 -13.58 11.17
CA SER A 167 -0.34 -13.41 10.67
C SER A 167 -0.07 -11.96 10.21
N CYS A 168 -1.08 -11.28 9.68
CA CYS A 168 -0.97 -9.91 9.21
C CYS A 168 -0.93 -8.87 10.35
N LEU A 169 -1.54 -9.15 11.51
CA LEU A 169 -1.39 -8.35 12.72
C LEU A 169 0.07 -8.29 13.21
N GLU A 170 0.84 -9.34 12.94
CA GLU A 170 2.26 -9.49 13.29
C GLU A 170 3.20 -9.20 12.10
N SER A 171 2.68 -8.69 10.98
CA SER A 171 3.46 -8.47 9.75
C SER A 171 4.62 -7.50 9.97
N ARG A 172 5.73 -7.67 9.24
CA ARG A 172 6.82 -6.68 9.21
C ARG A 172 6.40 -5.37 8.53
N SER A 173 5.45 -5.43 7.60
CA SER A 173 4.91 -4.25 6.92
C SER A 173 3.95 -3.52 7.86
N ALA A 174 4.28 -2.25 8.19
CA ALA A 174 3.45 -1.41 9.03
C ALA A 174 2.05 -1.18 8.44
N ASP A 175 1.96 -1.07 7.11
CA ASP A 175 0.70 -0.86 6.41
C ASP A 175 -0.20 -2.10 6.48
N VAL A 176 0.38 -3.30 6.26
CA VAL A 176 -0.34 -4.57 6.44
C VAL A 176 -0.85 -4.71 7.87
N ARG A 177 -0.02 -4.40 8.88
CA ARG A 177 -0.45 -4.43 10.28
C ARG A 177 -1.61 -3.47 10.53
N LYS A 178 -1.51 -2.24 10.03
CA LYS A 178 -2.56 -1.21 10.19
C LYS A 178 -3.88 -1.64 9.55
N LYS A 179 -3.84 -2.16 8.32
CA LYS A 179 -5.04 -2.64 7.60
C LYS A 179 -5.65 -3.90 8.23
N ALA A 180 -4.81 -4.82 8.70
CA ALA A 180 -5.28 -5.98 9.48
C ALA A 180 -5.95 -5.55 10.79
N GLN A 181 -5.37 -4.58 11.51
CA GLN A 181 -5.96 -4.02 12.72
C GLN A 181 -7.30 -3.32 12.44
N GLY A 182 -7.39 -2.56 11.34
CA GLY A 182 -8.64 -1.91 10.91
C GLY A 182 -9.75 -2.91 10.55
N ALA A 183 -9.41 -4.00 9.86
CA ALA A 183 -10.37 -5.04 9.51
C ALA A 183 -10.81 -5.91 10.70
N LEU A 184 -10.01 -5.99 11.78
CA LEU A 184 -10.23 -6.93 12.88
C LEU A 184 -11.61 -6.82 13.55
N PRO A 185 -12.12 -5.62 13.92
CA PRO A 185 -13.46 -5.47 14.51
C PRO A 185 -14.57 -5.98 13.60
N ALA A 186 -14.44 -5.80 12.27
CA ALA A 186 -15.42 -6.27 11.31
C ALA A 186 -15.51 -7.81 11.32
N PHE A 187 -14.38 -8.51 11.38
CA PHE A 187 -14.36 -9.96 11.53
C PHE A 187 -14.93 -10.43 12.88
N ILE A 188 -14.56 -9.77 13.99
CA ILE A 188 -15.09 -10.11 15.32
C ILE A 188 -16.62 -10.02 15.35
N ASN A 189 -17.19 -8.94 14.81
CA ASN A 189 -18.63 -8.74 14.76
C ASN A 189 -19.34 -9.74 13.85
N LEU A 190 -18.67 -10.16 12.76
CA LEU A 190 -19.25 -11.06 11.77
C LEU A 190 -19.29 -12.52 12.21
N VAL A 191 -18.18 -13.06 12.75
CA VAL A 191 -18.07 -14.49 13.10
C VAL A 191 -18.24 -14.77 14.59
N GLY A 192 -18.23 -13.72 15.42
CA GLY A 192 -18.32 -13.81 16.86
C GLY A 192 -16.98 -14.02 17.57
N TRP A 193 -16.93 -13.55 18.81
CA TRP A 193 -15.76 -13.60 19.68
C TRP A 193 -15.21 -15.02 19.87
N ASP A 194 -16.07 -15.98 20.19
CA ASP A 194 -15.65 -17.35 20.51
C ASP A 194 -15.00 -18.04 19.31
N THR A 195 -15.50 -17.78 18.09
CA THR A 195 -14.92 -18.28 16.84
C THR A 195 -13.52 -17.70 16.64
N MET A 196 -13.35 -16.40 16.86
CA MET A 196 -12.04 -15.73 16.76
C MET A 196 -11.05 -16.36 17.74
N VAL A 197 -11.40 -16.45 19.03
CA VAL A 197 -10.54 -17.04 20.05
C VAL A 197 -10.22 -18.51 19.73
N LYS A 198 -11.21 -19.31 19.31
CA LYS A 198 -11.00 -20.71 18.92
C LYS A 198 -9.97 -20.85 17.79
N LEU A 199 -10.03 -19.99 16.78
CA LEU A 199 -9.12 -20.05 15.63
C LEU A 199 -7.67 -19.67 15.98
N THR A 200 -7.42 -18.96 17.09
CA THR A 200 -6.05 -18.75 17.60
C THR A 200 -5.36 -20.05 18.01
N GLY A 201 -6.11 -21.13 18.25
CA GLY A 201 -5.56 -22.46 18.55
C GLY A 201 -4.70 -23.05 17.42
N LYS A 202 -4.82 -22.54 16.19
CA LYS A 202 -4.00 -22.94 15.04
C LYS A 202 -2.64 -22.23 14.99
N LEU A 203 -2.39 -21.26 15.88
CA LEU A 203 -1.17 -20.47 15.91
C LEU A 203 -0.11 -21.10 16.82
N LYS A 204 1.16 -20.76 16.57
CA LYS A 204 2.26 -21.08 17.49
C LYS A 204 2.05 -20.38 18.84
N PRO A 205 2.52 -20.93 19.97
CA PRO A 205 2.24 -20.39 21.31
C PRO A 205 2.54 -18.89 21.47
N ALA A 206 3.68 -18.42 20.95
CA ALA A 206 4.06 -17.00 21.00
C ALA A 206 3.06 -16.10 20.26
N SER A 207 2.79 -16.41 18.99
CA SER A 207 1.78 -15.70 18.18
C SER A 207 0.39 -15.75 18.79
N LYS A 208 0.00 -16.91 19.35
CA LYS A 208 -1.29 -17.06 20.03
C LYS A 208 -1.43 -16.07 21.19
N SER A 209 -0.41 -15.94 22.04
CA SER A 209 -0.40 -14.99 23.16
C SER A 209 -0.51 -13.55 22.67
N THR A 210 0.26 -13.18 21.64
CA THR A 210 0.20 -11.85 21.02
C THR A 210 -1.19 -11.54 20.48
N VAL A 211 -1.73 -12.44 19.66
CA VAL A 211 -3.02 -12.26 18.98
C VAL A 211 -4.17 -12.22 19.97
N ILE A 212 -4.19 -13.07 21.01
CA ILE A 212 -5.19 -12.99 22.08
C ILE A 212 -5.13 -11.62 22.77
N GLY A 213 -3.94 -11.10 23.07
CA GLY A 213 -3.79 -9.76 23.64
C GLY A 213 -4.33 -8.65 22.73
N VAL A 214 -4.23 -8.79 21.41
CA VAL A 214 -4.84 -7.86 20.45
C VAL A 214 -6.35 -8.04 20.37
N LEU A 215 -6.85 -9.28 20.38
CA LEU A 215 -8.28 -9.57 20.41
C LEU A 215 -8.94 -8.95 21.64
N GLU A 216 -8.39 -9.15 22.85
CA GLU A 216 -8.99 -8.66 24.10
C GLU A 216 -9.12 -7.13 24.12
N LYS A 217 -8.16 -6.41 23.51
CA LYS A 217 -8.26 -4.95 23.33
C LYS A 217 -9.38 -4.53 22.38
N ASN A 218 -9.80 -5.42 21.48
CA ASN A 218 -10.87 -5.20 20.51
C ASN A 218 -12.15 -5.97 20.88
N ARG A 219 -12.22 -6.51 22.10
CA ARG A 219 -13.39 -7.26 22.56
C ARG A 219 -14.60 -6.32 22.52
N PRO A 220 -15.70 -6.72 21.87
CA PRO A 220 -16.92 -5.94 21.89
C PRO A 220 -17.33 -5.79 23.35
N GLN A 221 -17.33 -4.55 23.87
CA GLN A 221 -17.90 -4.30 25.18
C GLN A 221 -19.38 -4.64 25.05
N ALA A 222 -19.83 -5.63 25.82
CA ALA A 222 -21.25 -5.97 25.89
C ALA A 222 -22.01 -4.68 26.20
N THR A 223 -22.81 -4.19 25.26
CA THR A 223 -23.73 -3.09 25.52
C THR A 223 -24.76 -3.61 26.50
N SER A 224 -24.50 -3.39 27.79
CA SER A 224 -25.49 -3.55 28.84
C SER A 224 -26.55 -2.46 28.68
N LYS A 225 -27.45 -2.62 27.71
CA LYS A 225 -28.77 -2.00 27.77
C LYS A 225 -29.67 -2.91 28.61
N SER A 226 -29.64 -2.69 29.93
CA SER A 226 -30.84 -2.55 30.77
C SER A 226 -30.44 -2.34 32.24
N ALA A 227 -31.01 -1.29 32.84
CA ALA A 227 -31.30 -1.02 34.25
C ALA A 227 -30.48 -1.78 35.32
N SER A 228 -29.80 -1.13 36.27
CA SER A 228 -30.43 -0.21 37.23
C SER A 228 -29.36 0.38 38.15
N ASN A 229 -29.15 1.70 38.08
CA ASN A 229 -28.61 2.44 39.22
C ASN A 229 -29.81 2.84 40.10
N VAL A 230 -30.17 1.95 41.03
CA VAL A 230 -30.90 2.34 42.24
C VAL A 230 -29.89 2.33 43.37
N ALA A 231 -29.16 3.44 43.51
CA ALA A 231 -28.44 3.73 44.73
C ALA A 231 -29.47 4.14 45.79
N VAL A 232 -29.82 3.19 46.66
CA VAL A 232 -30.49 3.45 47.93
C VAL A 232 -29.47 4.12 48.85
N GLN A 233 -29.59 5.42 49.08
CA GLN A 233 -29.14 6.02 50.33
C GLN A 233 -30.23 6.94 50.90
N LYS A 234 -30.69 6.52 52.08
CA LYS A 234 -31.67 7.14 52.95
C LYS A 234 -31.15 8.46 53.52
N SER A 235 -31.97 9.50 53.34
CA SER A 235 -32.40 10.52 54.32
C SER A 235 -31.39 11.12 55.31
N SER A 236 -31.25 12.46 55.24
CA SER A 236 -31.79 13.32 56.32
C SER A 236 -32.00 14.76 55.81
N SER A 237 -33.24 15.20 55.99
CA SER A 237 -33.84 16.51 55.79
C SER A 237 -33.08 17.70 56.39
N GLN A 238 -33.12 18.86 55.71
CA GLN A 238 -33.84 20.02 56.24
C GLN A 238 -34.08 21.13 55.19
N THR A 239 -35.36 21.47 55.14
CA THR A 239 -36.14 22.54 54.53
C THR A 239 -35.52 23.94 54.56
N LYS A 240 -35.59 24.68 53.43
CA LYS A 240 -36.21 26.02 53.30
C LYS A 240 -36.05 26.60 51.88
N ALA A 241 -37.18 26.81 51.21
CA ALA A 241 -37.41 27.88 50.22
C ALA A 241 -38.20 29.01 50.94
N PRO A 242 -38.51 30.20 50.36
CA PRO A 242 -38.34 30.70 48.99
C PRO A 242 -37.56 32.06 48.96
N GLU A 243 -37.21 32.72 47.85
CA GLU A 243 -38.07 33.54 46.98
C GLU A 243 -37.22 34.21 45.86
N LYS A 244 -37.79 34.36 44.65
CA LYS A 244 -37.41 35.31 43.57
C LYS A 244 -38.00 36.70 43.95
N PRO A 245 -37.71 37.89 43.33
CA PRO A 245 -37.34 38.13 41.93
C PRO A 245 -36.49 39.41 41.62
N LYS A 246 -36.39 39.73 40.31
CA LYS A 246 -35.95 40.97 39.61
C LYS A 246 -34.46 41.04 39.27
N ALA A 247 -34.04 40.85 38.00
CA ALA A 247 -34.30 41.62 36.78
C ALA A 247 -33.70 43.03 36.81
N SER A 248 -32.65 43.22 36.00
CA SER A 248 -32.39 44.43 35.21
C SER A 248 -31.46 44.08 34.04
N GLU A 249 -31.99 44.31 32.84
CA GLU A 249 -31.29 44.39 31.55
C GLU A 249 -30.29 45.57 31.54
N ARG A 250 -29.25 45.51 30.69
CA ARG A 250 -29.04 46.41 29.53
C ARG A 250 -27.62 46.21 28.90
N THR A 251 -27.60 45.67 27.67
CA THR A 251 -26.94 46.15 26.41
C THR A 251 -25.54 46.79 26.49
N GLN A 252 -24.53 46.61 25.60
CA GLN A 252 -24.38 46.40 24.15
C GLN A 252 -23.00 45.75 23.88
N GLU A 253 -22.86 44.77 22.97
CA GLU A 253 -22.32 44.91 21.61
C GLU A 253 -21.14 45.92 21.40
N LYS A 254 -19.94 45.41 21.09
CA LYS A 254 -19.39 45.45 19.71
C LYS A 254 -18.03 44.78 19.56
N SER A 255 -17.98 43.96 18.52
CA SER A 255 -16.86 43.57 17.66
C SER A 255 -15.65 44.52 17.55
N SER A 256 -14.45 43.96 17.47
CA SER A 256 -13.50 44.22 16.36
C SER A 256 -12.25 43.33 16.44
N ALA A 257 -11.97 42.64 15.33
CA ALA A 257 -10.63 42.22 14.91
C ALA A 257 -10.19 43.16 13.76
N PRO A 258 -9.04 43.01 13.08
CA PRO A 258 -7.72 42.48 13.44
C PRO A 258 -6.59 43.49 13.06
N LYS A 259 -5.33 43.28 13.49
CA LYS A 259 -4.16 43.87 12.78
C LYS A 259 -2.94 42.95 12.73
N LYS A 260 -2.35 42.89 11.54
CA LYS A 260 -1.02 42.40 11.16
C LYS A 260 0.03 43.51 11.35
N SER A 261 1.26 43.07 11.63
CA SER A 261 2.57 43.58 11.17
C SER A 261 3.64 42.82 11.99
N ASP A 262 4.91 42.69 11.65
CA ASP A 262 5.76 42.59 10.46
C ASP A 262 7.19 42.39 11.04
N ASP A 263 8.06 41.76 10.26
CA ASP A 263 9.54 41.70 10.28
C ASP A 263 10.33 41.40 11.59
N GLY A 264 11.42 40.64 11.42
CA GLY A 264 12.36 40.35 12.49
C GLY A 264 13.43 39.32 12.15
N SER A 265 14.30 39.66 11.20
CA SER A 265 15.58 38.96 10.95
C SER A 265 16.43 38.81 12.22
N LYS A 266 16.99 37.62 12.48
CA LYS A 266 18.15 37.47 13.39
C LYS A 266 19.13 36.38 12.96
N LYS A 267 20.31 36.87 12.61
CA LYS A 267 21.61 36.21 12.46
C LYS A 267 22.10 35.69 13.83
N SER A 268 22.67 34.50 13.88
CA SER A 268 23.69 34.16 14.90
C SER A 268 24.70 33.15 14.37
N LYS A 269 25.96 33.56 14.41
CA LYS A 269 27.20 32.81 14.20
C LYS A 269 27.48 31.88 15.39
N THR A 270 28.28 30.83 15.13
CA THR A 270 29.37 30.19 15.92
C THR A 270 29.29 28.67 15.74
N ALA A 271 30.36 27.87 15.73
CA ALA A 271 31.80 28.09 15.72
C ALA A 271 32.46 26.82 15.18
N VAL A 272 33.61 27.02 14.53
CA VAL A 272 34.56 26.00 14.11
C VAL A 272 35.25 25.47 15.38
N ALA A 273 35.30 24.15 15.56
CA ALA A 273 36.19 23.51 16.53
C ALA A 273 36.90 22.33 15.87
N SER A 274 38.14 22.59 15.51
CA SER A 274 39.14 21.62 15.05
C SER A 274 39.58 20.75 16.23
N ALA A 275 39.72 19.44 16.01
CA ALA A 275 40.54 18.58 16.86
C ALA A 275 41.44 17.72 15.96
N ALA A 276 42.72 18.06 15.97
CA ALA A 276 43.79 17.33 15.31
C ALA A 276 44.48 16.39 16.29
N SER A 277 44.86 15.18 15.84
CA SER A 277 46.06 14.46 16.29
C SER A 277 46.40 13.35 15.27
N LYS A 278 47.49 13.55 14.51
CA LYS A 278 48.82 12.89 14.58
C LYS A 278 48.85 11.45 13.99
N THR A 279 49.24 11.26 12.71
CA THR A 279 50.60 11.09 12.10
C THR A 279 51.32 9.77 12.35
N SER A 280 51.58 9.01 11.26
CA SER A 280 52.82 8.29 10.87
C SER A 280 52.57 7.62 9.49
N ALA A 281 53.14 8.10 8.37
CA ALA A 281 54.45 7.76 7.76
C ALA A 281 54.57 6.26 7.39
N ALA A 282 54.93 5.79 6.18
CA ALA A 282 55.68 6.27 5.01
C ALA A 282 55.26 5.40 3.77
N LYS A 283 55.70 5.51 2.50
CA LYS A 283 56.81 6.16 1.78
C LYS A 283 56.54 6.05 0.24
N ALA A 284 56.84 7.12 -0.50
CA ALA A 284 57.41 7.28 -1.87
C ALA A 284 57.01 6.33 -3.05
N SER A 285 56.92 6.73 -4.34
CA SER A 285 57.61 7.80 -5.09
C SER A 285 56.97 8.11 -6.47
N SER A 286 57.05 9.40 -6.84
CA SER A 286 57.37 10.02 -8.16
C SER A 286 56.52 9.80 -9.43
N GLY A 287 56.13 10.92 -10.04
CA GLY A 287 55.92 11.07 -11.50
C GLY A 287 54.98 12.22 -11.86
N LYS A 288 55.48 13.27 -12.53
CA LYS A 288 54.76 14.51 -12.88
C LYS A 288 54.48 14.55 -14.38
N ALA A 289 53.26 14.99 -14.73
CA ALA A 289 52.79 15.55 -16.01
C ALA A 289 52.59 14.60 -17.22
N SER A 290 51.32 14.34 -17.57
CA SER A 290 50.72 14.77 -18.85
C SER A 290 49.20 14.57 -18.83
N ASP A 291 48.55 15.46 -19.55
CA ASP A 291 47.12 15.66 -19.78
C ASP A 291 46.41 14.41 -20.31
N SER A 292 45.55 13.78 -19.50
CA SER A 292 44.37 12.94 -19.87
C SER A 292 43.76 12.31 -18.59
N GLU A 293 43.07 13.11 -17.76
CA GLU A 293 42.29 12.59 -16.62
C GLU A 293 40.88 12.11 -17.04
N GLU A 294 40.80 11.34 -18.12
CA GLU A 294 39.51 10.81 -18.62
C GLU A 294 39.60 9.34 -19.04
N ASP A 295 40.21 8.46 -18.24
CA ASP A 295 39.87 7.03 -18.29
C ASP A 295 40.28 6.25 -17.03
N GLY A 296 39.74 6.66 -15.88
CA GLY A 296 39.71 5.78 -14.70
C GLY A 296 38.54 4.80 -14.81
N PRO A 297 38.62 3.57 -14.25
CA PRO A 297 37.50 2.65 -14.29
C PRO A 297 36.26 3.30 -13.66
N ILE A 298 35.15 3.28 -14.39
CA ILE A 298 33.87 3.88 -13.99
C ILE A 298 33.45 3.38 -12.59
N LEU A 299 33.73 2.11 -12.30
CA LEU A 299 33.52 1.49 -11.01
C LEU A 299 34.84 1.35 -10.26
N VAL A 300 34.88 1.89 -9.04
CA VAL A 300 36.03 1.78 -8.14
C VAL A 300 35.77 0.62 -7.16
N PRO A 301 36.68 -0.36 -7.04
CA PRO A 301 36.55 -1.43 -6.06
C PRO A 301 36.47 -0.87 -4.64
N ASN A 302 35.43 -1.29 -3.89
CA ASN A 302 35.25 -0.93 -2.48
C ASN A 302 35.23 -2.21 -1.62
N PRO A 303 36.40 -2.69 -1.16
CA PRO A 303 36.51 -3.94 -0.42
C PRO A 303 35.64 -4.00 0.84
N ASN A 304 35.45 -2.84 1.50
CA ASN A 304 34.69 -2.73 2.75
C ASN A 304 33.26 -2.22 2.55
N GLY A 305 32.82 -2.00 1.30
CA GLY A 305 31.53 -1.37 1.00
C GLY A 305 30.34 -2.18 1.50
N ARG A 306 30.44 -3.51 1.50
CA ARG A 306 29.39 -4.39 2.03
C ARG A 306 29.23 -4.23 3.54
N ASP A 307 30.32 -4.29 4.30
CA ASP A 307 30.29 -4.23 5.76
C ASP A 307 29.93 -2.84 6.26
N SER A 308 30.39 -1.78 5.58
CA SER A 308 30.00 -0.40 5.86
C SER A 308 28.50 -0.17 5.67
N ARG A 309 27.88 -0.74 4.62
CA ARG A 309 26.43 -0.67 4.41
C ARG A 309 25.65 -1.41 5.49
N ILE A 310 26.08 -2.62 5.85
CA ILE A 310 25.45 -3.42 6.91
C ILE A 310 25.54 -2.70 8.26
N LYS A 311 26.69 -2.06 8.56
CA LYS A 311 26.86 -1.26 9.78
C LYS A 311 25.98 -0.02 9.79
N ALA A 312 25.94 0.74 8.69
CA ALA A 312 25.10 1.93 8.58
C ALA A 312 23.60 1.60 8.68
N GLU A 313 23.19 0.44 8.15
CA GLU A 313 21.81 -0.06 8.28
C GLU A 313 21.48 -0.45 9.72
N LYS A 314 22.40 -1.14 10.42
CA LYS A 314 22.24 -1.46 11.86
C LYS A 314 22.19 -0.21 12.75
N GLU A 315 22.94 0.83 12.39
CA GLU A 315 22.97 2.12 13.10
C GLU A 315 21.82 3.06 12.71
N LEU A 316 20.89 2.62 11.85
CA LEU A 316 19.76 3.41 11.34
C LEU A 316 20.18 4.73 10.66
N LYS A 317 21.38 4.78 10.10
CA LYS A 317 21.92 5.94 9.37
C LYS A 317 21.51 5.99 7.89
N VAL A 318 20.86 4.93 7.40
CA VAL A 318 20.40 4.82 6.02
C VAL A 318 18.92 5.23 5.97
N LEU A 319 18.62 6.35 5.29
CA LEU A 319 17.24 6.70 4.96
C LEU A 319 16.60 5.57 4.15
N LYS A 320 15.32 5.34 4.40
CA LYS A 320 14.54 4.33 3.72
C LYS A 320 14.21 4.83 2.32
N TRP A 321 14.56 4.05 1.28
CA TRP A 321 14.18 4.28 -0.11
C TRP A 321 12.68 4.03 -0.36
N ASN A 322 11.81 4.79 0.32
CA ASN A 322 10.36 4.77 0.15
C ASN A 322 9.84 6.20 0.14
N PHE A 323 9.85 6.79 -1.06
CA PHE A 323 9.35 8.13 -1.32
C PHE A 323 8.60 8.16 -2.65
N THR A 324 7.57 9.01 -2.73
CA THR A 324 6.83 9.28 -3.97
C THR A 324 7.58 10.28 -4.85
N THR A 325 8.27 11.24 -4.22
CA THR A 325 9.11 12.24 -4.87
C THR A 325 10.46 12.27 -4.13
N PRO A 326 11.61 12.15 -4.83
CA PRO A 326 12.91 12.24 -4.17
C PRO A 326 13.09 13.62 -3.55
N LEU A 327 13.38 13.64 -2.25
CA LEU A 327 13.83 14.84 -1.54
C LEU A 327 15.36 14.99 -1.71
N ASP A 328 15.87 16.21 -1.52
CA ASP A 328 17.30 16.52 -1.62
C ASP A 328 18.16 15.59 -0.75
N GLU A 329 17.68 15.24 0.45
CA GLU A 329 18.35 14.29 1.36
C GLU A 329 18.54 12.90 0.76
N HIS A 330 17.61 12.43 -0.08
CA HIS A 330 17.74 11.14 -0.77
C HIS A 330 18.74 11.22 -1.93
N ILE A 331 18.81 12.38 -2.60
CA ILE A 331 19.78 12.62 -3.67
C ILE A 331 21.19 12.68 -3.09
N ASP A 332 21.37 13.37 -1.96
CA ASP A 332 22.63 13.44 -1.24
C ASP A 332 23.06 12.07 -0.70
N GLN A 333 22.12 11.30 -0.14
CA GLN A 333 22.38 9.94 0.30
C GLN A 333 22.79 9.02 -0.86
N LEU A 334 22.14 9.14 -2.02
CA LEU A 334 22.51 8.38 -3.22
C LEU A 334 23.94 8.74 -3.64
N LYS A 335 24.25 10.03 -3.68
CA LYS A 335 25.56 10.55 -4.06
C LYS A 335 26.66 10.08 -3.11
N GLU A 336 26.40 10.09 -1.80
CA GLU A 336 27.34 9.59 -0.79
C GLU A 336 27.59 8.09 -0.95
N GLN A 337 26.53 7.30 -1.14
CA GLN A 337 26.66 5.85 -1.34
C GLN A 337 27.43 5.49 -2.63
N MET A 338 27.24 6.29 -3.69
CA MET A 338 27.93 6.09 -4.97
C MET A 338 29.37 6.58 -4.96
N SER A 339 29.71 7.59 -4.15
CA SER A 339 31.07 8.14 -4.06
C SER A 339 32.13 7.10 -3.68
N GLY A 340 31.72 6.05 -2.96
CA GLY A 340 32.60 4.97 -2.54
C GLY A 340 32.82 3.88 -3.59
N CYS A 341 32.13 3.90 -4.73
CA CYS A 341 32.24 2.84 -5.75
C CYS A 341 32.17 3.34 -7.20
N VAL A 342 32.10 4.65 -7.42
CA VAL A 342 32.01 5.29 -8.73
C VAL A 342 33.11 6.34 -8.85
N SER A 343 33.71 6.47 -10.04
CA SER A 343 34.75 7.47 -10.27
C SER A 343 34.22 8.89 -10.02
N LYS A 344 35.12 9.80 -9.58
CA LYS A 344 34.74 11.18 -9.26
C LYS A 344 34.14 11.91 -10.47
N ALA A 345 34.74 11.74 -11.65
CA ALA A 345 34.25 12.31 -12.91
C ALA A 345 32.84 11.79 -13.27
N MET A 346 32.59 10.48 -13.11
CA MET A 346 31.26 9.91 -13.33
C MET A 346 30.24 10.45 -12.32
N LEU A 347 30.62 10.56 -11.04
CA LEU A 347 29.75 11.11 -10.00
C LEU A 347 29.39 12.58 -10.27
N GLU A 348 30.35 13.39 -10.72
CA GLU A 348 30.12 14.78 -11.11
C GLU A 348 29.19 14.89 -12.32
N ASN A 349 29.33 14.00 -13.29
CA ASN A 349 28.45 13.95 -14.45
C ASN A 349 27.03 13.50 -14.08
N MET A 350 26.86 12.52 -13.19
CA MET A 350 25.54 11.99 -12.79
C MET A 350 24.72 12.96 -11.92
N PHE A 351 25.38 13.79 -11.12
CA PHE A 351 24.72 14.73 -10.19
C PHE A 351 24.89 16.20 -10.60
N ASN A 352 25.22 16.45 -11.87
CA ASN A 352 25.33 17.80 -12.40
C ASN A 352 23.97 18.51 -12.44
N LYS A 353 23.97 19.84 -12.41
CA LYS A 353 22.73 20.64 -12.58
C LYS A 353 22.30 20.71 -14.05
N ASP A 354 23.23 20.57 -14.99
CA ASP A 354 22.96 20.55 -16.42
C ASP A 354 22.77 19.11 -16.91
N PHE A 355 21.60 18.83 -17.49
CA PHE A 355 21.20 17.51 -17.97
C PHE A 355 22.12 16.95 -19.07
N LYS A 356 22.87 17.81 -19.78
CA LYS A 356 23.83 17.36 -20.81
C LYS A 356 24.90 16.43 -20.23
N TYR A 357 25.33 16.67 -18.99
CA TYR A 357 26.29 15.81 -18.31
C TYR A 357 25.66 14.47 -17.88
N HIS A 358 24.35 14.44 -17.63
CA HIS A 358 23.64 13.18 -17.37
C HIS A 358 23.64 12.30 -18.62
N VAL A 359 23.49 12.90 -19.81
CA VAL A 359 23.58 12.17 -21.09
C VAL A 359 24.98 11.59 -21.29
N ILE A 360 26.03 12.34 -20.94
CA ILE A 360 27.43 11.87 -20.98
C ILE A 360 27.63 10.68 -20.03
N ALA A 361 27.14 10.77 -18.78
CA ALA A 361 27.21 9.69 -17.81
C ALA A 361 26.47 8.42 -18.29
N LEU A 362 25.27 8.57 -18.85
CA LEU A 362 24.50 7.46 -19.40
C LEU A 362 25.23 6.80 -20.57
N ALA A 363 25.79 7.58 -21.49
CA ALA A 363 26.55 7.07 -22.62
C ALA A 363 27.78 6.26 -22.17
N ALA A 364 28.46 6.70 -21.11
CA ALA A 364 29.61 6.00 -20.54
C ALA A 364 29.22 4.69 -19.80
N LEU A 365 28.04 4.62 -19.19
CA LEU A 365 27.54 3.40 -18.53
C LEU A 365 27.00 2.33 -19.49
N THR A 366 26.70 2.70 -20.73
CA THR A 366 26.16 1.79 -21.76
C THR A 366 27.19 1.21 -22.71
N LYS A 367 28.46 1.62 -22.58
CA LYS A 367 29.61 0.99 -23.24
C LYS A 367 30.14 -0.14 -22.38
#